data_AF-A0A8T9CL48-F1
#
_entry.id   AF-A0A8T9CL48-F1
#
_cell.length_a   1.000
_cell.length_b   1.000
_cell.length_c   1.000
_cell.angle_alpha   90.00
_cell.angle_beta   90.00
_cell.angle_gamma   90.00
#
_symmetry.space_group_name_H-M   'P 1'
#
loop_
_entity.id
_entity.type
_entity.pdbx_description
1 polymer ?
#
loop_
_entity_poly.entity_id
_entity_poly.type
_entity_poly.pdbx_seq_one_letter_code
_entity_poly.pdbx_strand_id
1 'polypeptide(L)'
;MDKVLDSALLSSANKRKGILAIGAHPDDIELGCGASLARLAQKGIYIAAVVMTTGNSGTDGIIDRHEESRNALKILGCHQTIHLNFADTRAHLQLND
;
A
#
# COMPACT_ATOMS: atom_id res chain seq x y z
N MET A 1 -10.41 -38.09 11.57
CA MET A 1 -10.28 -36.80 10.87
C MET A 1 -9.72 -35.81 11.89
N ASP A 2 -8.54 -35.27 11.65
CA ASP A 2 -7.76 -34.53 12.66
C ASP A 2 -8.37 -33.15 12.94
N LYS A 3 -8.79 -32.91 14.19
CA LYS A 3 -9.31 -31.62 14.67
C LYS A 3 -8.35 -30.44 14.43
N VAL A 4 -7.05 -30.72 14.36
CA VAL A 4 -6.00 -29.74 14.07
C VAL A 4 -6.02 -29.32 12.59
N LEU A 5 -6.23 -30.27 11.68
CA LEU A 5 -6.39 -29.99 10.26
C LEU A 5 -7.67 -29.20 9.99
N ASP A 6 -8.78 -29.55 10.65
CA ASP A 6 -10.04 -28.82 10.53
C ASP A 6 -9.92 -27.37 11.05
N SER A 7 -9.21 -27.14 12.16
CA SER A 7 -9.03 -25.79 12.71
C SER A 7 -8.13 -24.90 11.83
N ALA A 8 -7.08 -25.47 11.23
CA ALA A 8 -6.22 -24.77 10.30
C ALA A 8 -6.96 -24.39 9.00
N LEU A 9 -7.81 -25.28 8.49
CA LEU A 9 -8.65 -25.02 7.32
C LEU A 9 -9.71 -23.95 7.61
N LEU A 10 -10.39 -24.02 8.76
CA LEU A 10 -11.34 -23.00 9.22
C LEU A 10 -10.67 -21.64 9.43
N SER A 11 -9.47 -21.61 10.02
CA SER A 11 -8.66 -20.40 10.19
C SER A 11 -8.27 -19.78 8.84
N SER A 12 -7.83 -20.60 7.89
CA SER A 12 -7.49 -20.15 6.53
C SER A 12 -8.72 -19.67 5.76
N ALA A 13 -9.88 -20.30 5.94
CA ALA A 13 -11.13 -19.90 5.32
C ALA A 13 -11.66 -18.56 5.88
N ASN A 14 -11.41 -18.28 7.17
CA ASN A 14 -11.77 -17.02 7.83
C ASN A 14 -10.70 -15.93 7.75
N LYS A 15 -9.53 -16.19 7.15
CA LYS A 15 -8.54 -15.13 6.92
C LYS A 15 -9.08 -14.15 5.89
N ARG A 16 -9.25 -12.90 6.31
CA ARG A 16 -9.59 -11.79 5.41
C ARG A 16 -8.52 -11.68 4.33
N LYS A 17 -8.92 -11.87 3.07
CA LYS A 17 -8.03 -11.66 1.93
C LYS A 17 -7.63 -10.19 1.87
N GLY A 18 -6.33 -9.93 1.81
CA GLY A 18 -5.76 -8.60 1.80
C GLY A 18 -4.74 -8.43 0.68
N ILE A 19 -4.57 -7.19 0.24
CA ILE A 19 -3.55 -6.78 -0.72
C ILE A 19 -2.64 -5.78 -0.03
N LEU A 20 -1.34 -5.94 -0.25
CA LEU A 20 -0.32 -4.95 0.07
C LEU A 20 0.21 -4.39 -1.25
N ALA A 21 -0.09 -3.13 -1.54
CA ALA A 21 0.48 -2.40 -2.66
C ALA A 21 1.72 -1.63 -2.17
N ILE A 22 2.84 -1.75 -2.87
CA ILE A 22 4.10 -1.10 -2.50
C ILE A 22 4.57 -0.26 -3.69
N GLY A 23 4.79 1.03 -3.45
CA GLY A 23 5.35 1.98 -4.41
C GLY A 23 6.59 2.66 -3.83
N ALA A 24 7.57 2.96 -4.68
CA ALA A 24 8.78 3.66 -4.23
C ALA A 24 8.47 5.13 -3.93
N HIS A 25 7.63 5.75 -4.75
CA HIS A 25 7.27 7.17 -4.68
C HIS A 25 5.75 7.34 -4.55
N PRO A 26 5.29 8.49 -4.02
CA PRO A 26 3.91 8.92 -4.18
C PRO A 26 3.60 9.02 -5.67
N ASP A 27 2.51 8.39 -6.14
CA ASP A 27 2.06 8.20 -7.55
C ASP A 27 2.26 6.79 -8.15
N ASP A 28 3.26 6.02 -7.70
CA ASP A 28 3.60 4.72 -8.30
C ASP A 28 2.43 3.73 -8.22
N ILE A 29 1.72 3.71 -7.09
CA ILE A 29 0.62 2.78 -6.85
C ILE A 29 -0.60 3.19 -7.68
N GLU A 30 -0.90 4.49 -7.68
CA GLU A 30 -2.01 5.11 -8.40
C GLU A 30 -1.88 4.87 -9.90
N LEU A 31 -0.70 5.14 -10.46
CA LEU A 31 -0.40 4.99 -11.89
C LEU A 31 -0.23 3.52 -12.29
N GLY A 32 0.46 2.72 -11.48
CA GLY A 32 0.81 1.33 -11.81
C GLY A 32 -0.35 0.36 -11.67
N CYS A 33 -1.24 0.55 -10.68
CA CYS A 33 -2.29 -0.42 -10.39
C CYS A 33 -3.60 0.17 -9.84
N GLY A 34 -3.82 1.48 -9.90
CA GLY A 34 -4.97 2.13 -9.27
C GLY A 34 -6.33 1.54 -9.68
N ALA A 35 -6.53 1.28 -10.98
CA ALA A 35 -7.78 0.67 -11.47
C ALA A 35 -8.03 -0.74 -10.89
N SER A 36 -6.96 -1.53 -10.72
CA SER A 36 -7.04 -2.86 -10.11
C SER A 36 -7.38 -2.77 -8.62
N LEU A 37 -6.76 -1.85 -7.89
CA LEU A 37 -7.07 -1.62 -6.47
C LEU A 37 -8.52 -1.19 -6.28
N ALA A 38 -9.00 -0.22 -7.05
CA ALA A 38 -10.39 0.24 -6.98
C ALA A 38 -11.38 -0.90 -7.24
N ARG A 39 -11.14 -1.74 -8.25
CA ARG A 39 -11.99 -2.90 -8.55
C ARG A 39 -11.99 -3.93 -7.42
N LEU A 40 -10.84 -4.15 -6.76
CA LEU A 40 -10.71 -5.13 -5.68
C LEU A 40 -11.30 -4.60 -4.37
N ALA A 41 -11.17 -3.30 -4.10
CA ALA A 41 -11.83 -2.63 -2.98
C ALA A 41 -13.36 -2.74 -3.09
N GLN A 42 -13.93 -2.54 -4.28
CA GLN A 42 -15.37 -2.75 -4.54
C GLN A 42 -15.84 -4.20 -4.28
N LYS A 43 -14.92 -5.18 -4.34
CA LYS A 43 -15.18 -6.58 -3.98
C LYS A 43 -14.98 -6.88 -2.50
N GLY A 44 -14.74 -5.86 -1.67
CA GLY A 44 -14.55 -5.99 -0.22
C GLY A 44 -13.17 -6.49 0.20
N ILE A 45 -12.19 -6.54 -0.71
CA ILE A 45 -10.81 -6.91 -0.38
C ILE A 45 -10.19 -5.78 0.46
N TYR A 46 -9.53 -6.15 1.56
CA TYR A 46 -8.79 -5.19 2.36
C TYR A 46 -7.50 -4.78 1.64
N ILE A 47 -7.21 -3.49 1.57
CA ILE A 47 -6.03 -2.99 0.85
C ILE A 47 -5.24 -2.07 1.77
N ALA A 48 -3.96 -2.38 1.94
CA ALA A 48 -2.98 -1.50 2.54
C ALA A 48 -1.97 -1.06 1.46
N ALA A 49 -1.59 0.20 1.50
CA ALA A 49 -0.59 0.80 0.61
C ALA A 49 0.63 1.24 1.42
N VAL A 50 1.82 0.96 0.90
CA VAL A 50 3.09 1.41 1.45
C VAL A 50 3.80 2.23 0.38
N VAL A 51 4.08 3.48 0.70
CA VAL A 51 4.85 4.39 -0.15
C VAL A 51 6.16 4.67 0.58
N MET A 52 7.27 4.31 -0.07
CA MET A 52 8.57 4.27 0.59
C MET A 52 9.13 5.67 0.81
N THR A 53 9.23 6.47 -0.24
CA THR A 53 9.92 7.76 -0.22
C THR A 53 8.97 8.95 -0.19
N THR A 54 9.51 10.14 0.11
CA THR A 54 8.76 11.41 0.05
C THR A 54 8.46 11.89 -1.37
N GLY A 55 9.13 11.35 -2.40
CA GLY A 55 8.94 11.77 -3.79
C GLY A 55 9.33 13.23 -4.11
N ASN A 56 10.05 13.89 -3.19
CA ASN A 56 10.34 15.31 -3.25
C ASN A 56 11.34 15.72 -4.34
N SER A 57 12.05 14.78 -4.97
CA SER A 57 12.93 15.05 -6.10
C SER A 57 12.16 15.14 -7.43
N GLY A 58 10.87 14.75 -7.43
CA GLY A 58 9.98 14.80 -8.59
C GLY A 58 9.13 16.07 -8.71
N THR A 59 9.30 17.06 -7.82
CA THR A 59 8.50 18.29 -7.81
C THR A 59 9.34 19.54 -7.61
N ASP A 60 8.96 20.63 -8.26
CA ASP A 60 9.49 21.96 -7.95
C ASP A 60 8.69 22.61 -6.81
N GLY A 61 9.39 23.13 -5.79
CA GLY A 61 8.78 23.84 -4.67
C GLY A 61 8.46 22.97 -3.44
N ILE A 62 7.70 23.54 -2.50
CA ILE A 62 7.32 22.89 -1.24
C ILE A 62 5.92 22.30 -1.43
N ILE A 63 5.87 21.05 -1.91
CA ILE A 63 4.63 20.28 -2.10
C ILE A 63 4.66 19.07 -1.17
N ASP A 64 3.59 18.85 -0.40
CA ASP A 64 3.43 17.64 0.40
C ASP A 64 2.82 16.51 -0.45
N ARG A 65 3.69 15.76 -1.14
CA ARG A 65 3.28 14.61 -1.95
C ARG A 65 2.70 13.46 -1.13
N HIS A 66 2.96 13.40 0.18
CA HIS A 66 2.32 12.41 1.05
C HIS A 66 0.86 12.72 1.31
N GLU A 67 0.47 14.00 1.34
CA GLU A 67 -0.94 14.36 1.39
C GLU A 67 -1.65 13.99 0.09
N GLU A 68 -1.03 14.29 -1.06
CA GLU A 68 -1.55 13.93 -2.39
C GLU A 68 -1.81 12.43 -2.51
N SER A 69 -0.82 11.59 -2.21
CA SER A 69 -0.96 10.14 -2.31
C SER A 69 -1.94 9.57 -1.28
N ARG A 70 -2.00 10.10 -0.04
CA ARG A 70 -3.03 9.68 0.93
C ARG A 70 -4.44 9.93 0.38
N ASN A 71 -4.67 11.09 -0.23
CA ASN A 71 -5.96 11.44 -0.79
C ASN A 71 -6.31 10.55 -1.98
N ALA A 72 -5.36 10.34 -2.90
CA ALA A 72 -5.56 9.48 -4.07
C ALA A 72 -5.83 8.02 -3.69
N LEU A 73 -5.02 7.42 -2.82
CA LEU A 73 -5.19 6.04 -2.36
C LEU A 73 -6.50 5.83 -1.60
N LYS A 74 -6.95 6.83 -0.84
CA LYS A 74 -8.27 6.83 -0.18
C LYS A 74 -9.40 6.77 -1.20
N ILE A 75 -9.32 7.55 -2.29
CA ILE A 75 -10.30 7.52 -3.39
C ILE A 75 -10.32 6.13 -4.06
N LEU A 76 -9.16 5.49 -4.20
CA LEU A 76 -9.02 4.14 -4.77
C LEU A 76 -9.50 3.01 -3.83
N GLY A 77 -9.96 3.32 -2.61
CA GLY A 77 -10.48 2.35 -1.66
C GLY A 77 -9.40 1.64 -0.82
N CYS A 78 -8.19 2.21 -0.74
CA CYS A 78 -7.19 1.75 0.22
C CYS A 78 -7.66 2.06 1.65
N HIS A 79 -7.55 1.07 2.53
CA HIS A 79 -8.00 1.17 3.91
C HIS A 79 -6.91 1.74 4.83
N GLN A 80 -5.65 1.58 4.44
CA GLN A 80 -4.50 2.07 5.15
C GLN A 80 -3.43 2.53 4.16
N THR A 81 -2.81 3.68 4.44
CA THR A 81 -1.64 4.18 3.71
C THR A 81 -0.53 4.41 4.73
N ILE A 82 0.65 3.85 4.47
CA ILE A 82 1.84 3.97 5.29
C ILE A 82 2.91 4.68 4.46
N HIS A 83 3.40 5.80 4.98
CA HIS A 83 4.53 6.53 4.42
C HIS A 83 5.76 6.26 5.27
N LEU A 84 6.81 5.69 4.67
CA LEU A 84 8.06 5.39 5.40
C LEU A 84 9.00 6.61 5.47
N ASN A 85 8.71 7.68 4.72
CA ASN A 85 9.49 8.92 4.67
C ASN A 85 10.96 8.70 4.31
N PHE A 86 11.25 7.69 3.48
CA PHE A 86 12.58 7.47 2.95
C PHE A 86 13.00 8.64 2.04
N ALA A 87 14.30 8.89 2.00
CA ALA A 87 14.85 9.95 1.18
C ALA A 87 14.67 9.54 -0.28
N ASP A 88 13.96 10.37 -1.04
CA ASP A 88 13.80 10.16 -2.46
C ASP A 88 15.17 10.03 -3.14
N THR A 89 15.26 9.17 -4.15
CA THR A 89 16.48 8.72 -4.86
C THR A 89 17.53 8.01 -3.99
N ARG A 90 17.31 7.89 -2.67
CA ARG A 90 18.29 7.42 -1.68
C ARG A 90 17.75 6.38 -0.71
N ALA A 91 16.63 5.72 -1.04
CA ALA A 91 15.97 4.72 -0.20
C ALA A 91 16.91 3.59 0.28
N HIS A 92 17.89 3.20 -0.54
CA HIS A 92 18.86 2.15 -0.19
C HIS A 92 19.74 2.50 1.03
N LEU A 93 19.89 3.78 1.38
CA LEU A 93 20.66 4.21 2.55
C LEU A 93 19.91 3.99 3.87
N GLN A 94 18.63 3.60 3.82
CA GLN A 94 17.73 3.54 4.97
C GLN A 94 17.28 2.11 5.29
N LEU A 95 17.96 1.11 4.72
CA LEU A 95 17.64 -0.31 4.87
C LEU A 95 18.62 -1.05 5.80
N ASN A 96 19.59 -0.33 6.39
CA ASN A 96 20.63 -0.89 7.26
C ASN A 96 20.59 -0.19 8.62
N ASP A 97 19.64 -0.59 9.46
CA ASP A 97 19.71 -0.44 10.91
C ASP A 97 20.02 -1.80 11.54
#